data_AF-A0A0M0K1I4-F1
#
_entry.id   AF-A0A0M0K1I4-F1
#
_cell.length_a   1.000
_cell.length_b   1.000
_cell.length_c   1.000
_cell.angle_alpha   90.00
_cell.angle_beta   90.00
_cell.angle_gamma   90.00
#
_symmetry.space_group_name_H-M   'P 1'
#
loop_
_entity.id
_entity.type
_entity.pdbx_description
1 polymer ?
#
loop_
_entity_poly.entity_id
_entity_poly.type
_entity_poly.pdbx_seq_one_letter_code
_entity_poly.pdbx_strand_id
1 'polypeptide(L)'
;MLYADKQALETDLKVSLLAIRERELELYADNCRHIGAQAALLAGFAYSALTFEVADVDSVCTIALAMKSSCSVMEMATFFGGVYQLVAYASMALNTLAIFRSLLSSMLGPGLALRGQDGAMDQAVEGLALEYRTTYTLFITAVVLYFLFIMMWITMDYDPDYGWKDASVHVLLAFTFLHFIWSTLSSVKRIWKKFRLPPECSVAGNFDPDGTAGTSIRQRSKEAIELDRLSVNKRWRDWPRRQYLYLTIATDEILGISSSTFEERYKKSAKEKVGKQDHSTHDTQTH
;
A
#
# COMPACT_ATOMS: atom_id res chain seq x y z
N MET A 1 43.25 27.89 11.41
CA MET A 1 42.48 28.16 10.18
C MET A 1 41.94 26.87 9.58
N LEU A 2 42.78 25.90 9.19
CA LEU A 2 42.35 24.58 8.66
C LEU A 2 41.26 23.84 9.48
N TYR A 3 41.32 23.89 10.80
CA TYR A 3 40.30 23.27 11.65
C TYR A 3 38.93 23.97 11.57
N ALA A 4 38.93 25.30 11.43
CA ALA A 4 37.71 26.08 11.26
C ALA A 4 37.08 25.84 9.88
N ASP A 5 37.91 25.73 8.83
CA ASP A 5 37.44 25.42 7.48
C ASP A 5 36.84 24.01 7.41
N LYS A 6 37.44 23.03 8.11
CA LYS A 6 36.87 21.68 8.24
C LYS A 6 35.50 21.70 8.92
N GLN A 7 35.38 22.42 10.04
CA GLN A 7 34.11 22.55 10.77
C GLN A 7 33.03 23.26 9.95
N ALA A 8 33.41 24.28 9.18
CA ALA A 8 32.50 24.93 8.25
C ALA A 8 31.98 23.95 7.19
N LEU A 9 32.86 23.12 6.62
CA LEU A 9 32.49 22.11 5.62
C LEU A 9 31.58 21.01 6.20
N GLU A 10 31.88 20.54 7.41
CA GLU A 10 31.04 19.55 8.11
C GLU A 10 29.65 20.12 8.43
N THR A 11 29.58 21.41 8.77
CA THR A 11 28.30 22.08 9.04
C THR A 11 27.50 22.25 7.75
N ASP A 12 28.14 22.65 6.66
CA ASP A 12 27.49 22.81 5.35
C ASP A 12 26.98 21.46 4.80
N LEU A 13 27.75 20.39 4.99
CA LEU A 13 27.33 19.03 4.66
C LEU A 13 26.09 18.61 5.48
N LYS A 14 26.09 18.87 6.80
CA LYS A 14 24.95 18.54 7.67
C LYS A 14 23.68 19.29 7.26
N VAL A 15 23.79 20.57 6.91
CA VAL A 15 22.66 21.37 6.42
C VAL A 15 22.13 20.80 5.10
N SER A 16 23.02 20.44 4.18
CA SER A 16 22.64 19.83 2.89
C SER A 16 21.95 18.47 3.06
N LEU A 17 22.43 17.63 3.98
CA LEU A 17 21.82 16.34 4.30
C LEU A 17 20.44 16.51 4.95
N LEU A 18 20.30 17.48 5.86
CA LEU A 18 19.01 17.79 6.50
C LEU A 18 17.98 18.25 5.46
N ALA A 19 18.37 19.09 4.51
CA ALA A 19 17.51 19.52 3.42
C ALA A 19 17.03 18.35 2.53
N ILE A 20 17.86 17.31 2.35
CA ILE A 20 17.44 16.08 1.65
C ILE A 20 16.39 15.33 2.47
N ARG A 21 16.59 15.20 3.78
CA ARG A 21 15.62 14.56 4.68
C ARG A 21 14.29 15.28 4.73
N GLU A 22 14.31 16.60 4.70
CA GLU A 22 13.10 17.42 4.64
C GLU A 22 12.28 17.11 3.38
N ARG A 23 12.94 17.04 2.22
CA ARG A 23 12.28 16.64 0.97
C ARG A 23 11.75 15.21 1.01
N GLU A 24 12.48 14.27 1.62
CA GLU A 24 11.99 12.90 1.81
C GLU A 24 10.75 12.86 2.70
N LEU A 25 10.74 13.63 3.79
CA LEU A 25 9.61 13.74 4.71
C LEU A 25 8.38 14.32 4.02
N GLU A 26 8.55 15.42 3.29
CA GLU A 26 7.48 16.06 2.51
C GLU A 26 6.91 15.11 1.46
N LEU A 27 7.78 14.40 0.73
CA LEU A 27 7.37 13.41 -0.27
C LEU A 27 6.44 12.34 0.33
N TYR A 28 6.80 11.74 1.47
CA TYR A 28 5.96 10.71 2.09
C TYR A 28 4.69 11.30 2.69
N ALA A 29 4.76 12.48 3.32
CA ALA A 29 3.61 13.15 3.91
C ALA A 29 2.57 13.52 2.85
N ASP A 30 3.00 14.08 1.72
CA ASP A 30 2.12 14.45 0.61
C ASP A 30 1.55 13.23 -0.10
N ASN A 31 2.34 12.18 -0.30
CA ASN A 31 1.85 10.91 -0.82
C ASN A 31 0.77 10.30 0.09
N CYS A 32 0.96 10.35 1.41
CA CYS A 32 -0.08 9.95 2.37
C CYS A 32 -1.36 10.79 2.20
N ARG A 33 -1.25 12.12 2.10
CA ARG A 33 -2.42 13.01 1.90
C ARG A 33 -3.17 12.68 0.61
N HIS A 34 -2.46 12.45 -0.49
CA HIS A 34 -3.06 12.08 -1.77
C HIS A 34 -3.78 10.73 -1.68
N ILE A 35 -3.18 9.72 -1.06
CA ILE A 35 -3.82 8.42 -0.82
C ILE A 35 -5.06 8.59 0.06
N GLY A 36 -4.97 9.37 1.13
CA GLY A 36 -6.08 9.63 2.03
C GLY A 36 -7.27 10.27 1.32
N ALA A 37 -7.03 11.27 0.46
CA ALA A 37 -8.07 11.91 -0.33
C ALA A 37 -8.73 10.95 -1.33
N GLN A 38 -7.95 10.13 -2.03
CA GLN A 38 -8.49 9.14 -2.97
C GLN A 38 -9.27 8.03 -2.25
N ALA A 39 -8.77 7.55 -1.11
CA ALA A 39 -9.45 6.56 -0.29
C ALA A 39 -10.79 7.08 0.24
N ALA A 40 -10.88 8.36 0.62
CA ALA A 40 -12.13 8.99 1.05
C ALA A 40 -13.20 8.99 -0.05
N LEU A 41 -12.82 9.31 -1.29
CA LEU A 41 -13.74 9.25 -2.43
C LEU A 41 -14.22 7.82 -2.70
N LEU A 42 -13.31 6.85 -2.71
CA LEU A 42 -13.66 5.44 -2.93
C LEU A 42 -14.52 4.87 -1.80
N ALA A 43 -14.27 5.23 -0.55
CA ALA A 43 -15.12 4.85 0.57
C ALA A 43 -16.53 5.43 0.41
N GLY A 44 -16.65 6.70 -0.02
CA GLY A 44 -17.94 7.34 -0.31
C GLY A 44 -18.71 6.65 -1.43
N PHE A 45 -18.04 6.25 -2.51
CA PHE A 45 -18.68 5.48 -3.58
C PHE A 45 -19.01 4.04 -3.15
N ALA A 46 -18.20 3.42 -2.29
CA ALA A 46 -18.51 2.12 -1.71
C ALA A 46 -19.73 2.19 -0.78
N TYR A 47 -19.99 3.32 -0.12
CA TYR A 47 -21.16 3.49 0.73
C TYR A 47 -22.48 3.37 -0.06
N SER A 48 -22.54 3.83 -1.32
CA SER A 48 -23.76 3.67 -2.13
C SER A 48 -24.07 2.20 -2.46
N ALA A 49 -23.08 1.31 -2.38
CA ALA A 49 -23.34 -0.13 -2.49
C ALA A 49 -24.18 -0.65 -1.32
N LEU A 50 -24.14 0.02 -0.16
CA LEU A 50 -24.86 -0.37 1.05
C LEU A 50 -26.32 0.08 1.05
N THR A 51 -26.65 1.12 0.29
CA THR A 51 -28.01 1.63 0.16
C THR A 51 -28.88 0.78 -0.76
N PHE A 52 -28.28 -0.18 -1.47
CA PHE A 52 -29.05 -1.23 -2.12
C PHE A 52 -29.57 -2.17 -1.05
N GLU A 53 -30.73 -1.81 -0.50
CA GLU A 53 -31.52 -2.69 0.31
C GLU A 53 -31.83 -3.93 -0.53
N VAL A 54 -31.34 -5.10 -0.09
CA VAL A 54 -31.98 -6.37 -0.42
C VAL A 54 -33.38 -6.22 0.12
N ALA A 55 -34.31 -5.82 -0.76
CA ALA A 55 -35.69 -5.58 -0.42
C ALA A 55 -36.21 -6.75 0.43
N ASP A 56 -36.58 -6.42 1.65
CA ASP A 56 -37.28 -7.24 2.64
C ASP A 56 -36.61 -8.57 3.04
N VAL A 57 -35.98 -8.56 4.21
CA VAL A 57 -35.74 -9.78 5.01
C VAL A 57 -37.05 -10.54 5.29
N ASP A 58 -38.21 -9.87 5.24
CA ASP A 58 -39.54 -10.48 5.33
C ASP A 58 -40.05 -11.07 3.98
N SER A 59 -39.54 -10.60 2.83
CA SER A 59 -39.89 -11.06 1.48
C SER A 59 -39.01 -12.24 1.04
N VAL A 60 -37.76 -12.31 1.50
CA VAL A 60 -36.92 -13.49 1.32
C VAL A 60 -37.54 -14.72 2.01
N CYS A 61 -38.22 -14.53 3.16
CA CYS A 61 -38.88 -15.62 3.88
C CYS A 61 -40.25 -15.99 3.29
N THR A 62 -41.00 -15.04 2.72
CA THR A 62 -42.31 -15.31 2.07
C THR A 62 -42.18 -15.78 0.61
N ILE A 63 -41.20 -15.32 -0.16
CA ILE A 63 -40.88 -15.87 -1.50
C ILE A 63 -40.31 -17.29 -1.37
N ALA A 64 -39.52 -17.57 -0.32
CA ALA A 64 -39.05 -18.93 -0.02
C ALA A 64 -40.19 -19.92 0.28
N LEU A 65 -41.32 -19.45 0.80
CA LEU A 65 -42.51 -20.26 1.04
C LEU A 65 -43.45 -20.33 -0.18
N ALA A 66 -43.47 -19.30 -1.04
CA ALA A 66 -44.35 -19.23 -2.21
C ALA A 66 -43.82 -20.02 -3.43
N MET A 67 -42.51 -20.23 -3.55
CA MET A 67 -41.87 -20.76 -4.77
C MET A 67 -41.32 -22.19 -4.59
N LYS A 68 -42.20 -23.12 -4.22
CA LYS A 68 -41.93 -24.56 -4.02
C LYS A 68 -41.70 -25.34 -5.34
N SER A 69 -40.86 -24.85 -6.27
CA SER A 69 -40.51 -25.67 -7.46
C SER A 69 -39.10 -25.53 -8.03
N SER A 70 -38.17 -24.75 -7.46
CA SER A 70 -36.75 -24.76 -7.90
C SER A 70 -35.79 -24.32 -6.79
N CYS A 71 -35.50 -25.26 -5.87
CA CYS A 71 -34.73 -25.05 -4.63
C CYS A 71 -33.25 -24.62 -4.85
N SER A 72 -32.63 -24.92 -6.00
CA SER A 72 -31.19 -24.73 -6.19
C SER A 72 -30.75 -23.35 -6.66
N VAL A 73 -31.65 -22.54 -7.25
CA VAL A 73 -31.28 -21.25 -7.87
C VAL A 73 -31.38 -20.08 -6.87
N MET A 74 -32.34 -20.17 -5.94
CA MET A 74 -32.60 -19.13 -4.94
C MET A 74 -31.55 -19.11 -3.82
N GLU A 75 -31.03 -20.28 -3.40
CA GLU A 75 -29.92 -20.37 -2.44
C GLU A 75 -28.62 -19.78 -3.00
N MET A 76 -28.38 -19.94 -4.30
CA MET A 76 -27.21 -19.35 -4.95
C MET A 76 -27.34 -17.82 -5.00
N ALA A 77 -28.51 -17.27 -5.36
CA ALA A 77 -28.72 -15.83 -5.44
C ALA A 77 -28.54 -15.12 -4.08
N THR A 78 -29.07 -15.69 -2.99
CA THR A 78 -28.89 -15.12 -1.64
C THR A 78 -27.44 -15.19 -1.18
N PHE A 79 -26.72 -16.27 -1.49
CA PHE A 79 -25.30 -16.39 -1.22
C PHE A 79 -24.48 -15.34 -1.97
N PHE A 80 -24.71 -15.16 -3.27
CA PHE A 80 -24.00 -14.16 -4.09
C PHE A 80 -24.25 -12.73 -3.59
N GLY A 81 -25.49 -12.40 -3.19
CA GLY A 81 -25.81 -11.11 -2.56
C GLY A 81 -25.11 -10.90 -1.21
N GLY A 82 -25.04 -11.93 -0.37
CA GLY A 82 -24.29 -11.86 0.89
C GLY A 82 -22.79 -11.64 0.69
N VAL A 83 -22.19 -12.34 -0.28
CA VAL A 83 -20.77 -12.16 -0.65
C VAL A 83 -20.53 -10.77 -1.21
N TYR A 84 -21.46 -10.24 -2.01
CA TYR A 84 -21.38 -8.87 -2.54
C TYR A 84 -21.27 -7.85 -1.44
N GLN A 85 -22.20 -7.94 -0.49
CA GLN A 85 -22.27 -7.00 0.61
C GLN A 85 -21.04 -7.10 1.51
N LEU A 86 -20.54 -8.31 1.76
CA LEU A 86 -19.33 -8.52 2.56
C LEU A 86 -18.09 -7.91 1.88
N VAL A 87 -17.94 -8.08 0.57
CA VAL A 87 -16.82 -7.50 -0.20
C VAL A 87 -16.92 -5.97 -0.24
N ALA A 88 -18.14 -5.42 -0.38
CA ALA A 88 -18.37 -3.98 -0.33
C ALA A 88 -18.03 -3.39 1.06
N TYR A 89 -18.48 -4.03 2.16
CA TYR A 89 -18.12 -3.63 3.52
C TYR A 89 -16.61 -3.70 3.76
N ALA A 90 -15.96 -4.77 3.33
CA ALA A 90 -14.51 -4.94 3.48
C ALA A 90 -13.75 -3.84 2.73
N SER A 91 -14.16 -3.52 1.50
CA SER A 91 -13.58 -2.43 0.70
C SER A 91 -13.74 -1.07 1.39
N MET A 92 -14.95 -0.76 1.89
CA MET A 92 -15.21 0.49 2.61
C MET A 92 -14.39 0.58 3.90
N ALA A 93 -14.35 -0.48 4.70
CA ALA A 93 -13.62 -0.52 5.96
C ALA A 93 -12.11 -0.32 5.77
N LEU A 94 -11.52 -0.99 4.78
CA LEU A 94 -10.10 -0.84 4.47
C LEU A 94 -9.76 0.56 3.94
N ASN A 95 -10.62 1.16 3.11
CA ASN A 95 -10.44 2.56 2.67
C ASN A 95 -10.53 3.53 3.86
N THR A 96 -11.50 3.38 4.75
CA THR A 96 -11.61 4.23 5.95
C THR A 96 -10.41 4.08 6.88
N LEU A 97 -9.89 2.86 7.03
CA LEU A 97 -8.66 2.62 7.78
C LEU A 97 -7.45 3.30 7.11
N ALA A 98 -7.35 3.25 5.77
CA ALA A 98 -6.30 3.95 5.02
C ALA A 98 -6.40 5.48 5.20
N ILE A 99 -7.60 6.06 5.21
CA ILE A 99 -7.82 7.48 5.51
C ILE A 99 -7.26 7.81 6.89
N PHE A 100 -7.66 7.07 7.92
CA PHE A 100 -7.24 7.35 9.29
C PHE A 100 -5.72 7.25 9.46
N ARG A 101 -5.09 6.21 8.90
CA ARG A 101 -3.62 6.04 8.95
C ARG A 101 -2.88 7.12 8.16
N SER A 102 -3.41 7.51 6.99
CA SER A 102 -2.83 8.61 6.21
C SER A 102 -2.91 9.96 6.93
N LEU A 103 -4.01 10.21 7.63
CA LEU A 103 -4.21 11.42 8.42
C LEU A 103 -3.20 11.48 9.57
N LEU A 104 -3.11 10.41 10.36
CA LEU A 104 -2.18 10.34 11.49
C LEU A 104 -0.72 10.46 11.05
N SER A 105 -0.32 9.75 10.00
CA SER A 105 1.05 9.78 9.49
C SER A 105 1.44 11.16 8.93
N SER A 106 0.53 11.82 8.20
CA SER A 106 0.77 13.18 7.66
C SER A 106 0.78 14.29 8.71
N MET A 107 0.26 14.04 9.93
CA MET A 107 0.29 14.98 11.06
C MET A 107 1.46 14.69 12.02
N LEU A 108 1.66 13.42 12.38
CA LEU A 108 2.66 13.01 13.37
C LEU A 108 4.08 13.00 12.81
N GLY A 109 4.27 12.69 11.52
CA GLY A 109 5.59 12.67 10.87
C GLY A 109 6.30 14.02 10.95
N PRO A 110 5.73 15.10 10.38
CA PRO A 110 6.28 16.45 10.50
C PRO A 110 6.34 16.94 11.96
N GLY A 111 5.37 16.54 12.79
CA GLY A 111 5.35 16.89 14.21
C GLY A 111 6.56 16.35 15.00
N LEU A 112 6.99 15.13 14.72
CA LEU A 112 8.18 14.54 15.33
C LEU A 112 9.47 15.18 14.82
N ALA A 113 9.53 15.48 13.52
CA ALA A 113 10.66 16.16 12.90
C ALA A 113 10.95 17.55 13.49
N LEU A 114 9.90 18.33 13.77
CA LEU A 114 10.04 19.70 14.29
C LEU A 114 10.29 19.78 15.80
N ARG A 115 9.81 18.80 16.57
CA ARG A 115 9.82 18.86 18.06
C ARG A 115 10.87 17.95 18.70
N GLY A 116 11.41 17.00 17.94
CA GLY A 116 12.35 16.05 18.49
C GLY A 116 13.76 16.63 18.65
N GLN A 117 14.53 16.01 19.54
CA GLN A 117 15.96 16.26 19.70
C GLN A 117 16.77 15.86 18.46
N ASP A 118 18.07 16.18 18.41
CA ASP A 118 18.96 15.83 17.30
C ASP A 118 18.81 14.35 16.85
N GLY A 119 18.64 14.14 15.54
CA GLY A 119 18.37 12.82 14.94
C GLY A 119 16.89 12.40 14.90
N ALA A 120 15.97 13.18 15.50
CA ALA A 120 14.54 12.93 15.40
C ALA A 120 14.00 13.09 13.97
N MET A 121 14.66 13.90 13.14
CA MET A 121 14.36 14.05 11.72
C MET A 121 14.50 12.73 10.97
N ASP A 122 15.62 12.03 11.16
CA ASP A 122 15.85 10.72 10.54
C ASP A 122 14.82 9.70 11.04
N GLN A 123 14.54 9.70 12.34
CA GLN A 123 13.53 8.82 12.93
C GLN A 123 12.12 9.10 12.37
N ALA A 124 11.78 10.37 12.14
CA ALA A 124 10.50 10.79 11.59
C ALA A 124 10.34 10.34 10.13
N VAL A 125 11.38 10.54 9.30
CA VAL A 125 11.38 10.08 7.89
C VAL A 125 11.24 8.57 7.82
N GLU A 126 12.03 7.82 8.60
CA GLU A 126 11.99 6.35 8.60
C GLU A 126 10.65 5.81 9.10
N GLY A 127 10.10 6.38 10.18
CA GLY A 127 8.79 5.99 10.70
C GLY A 127 7.66 6.30 9.70
N LEU A 128 7.73 7.45 9.05
CA LEU A 128 6.75 7.86 8.05
C LEU A 128 6.80 6.99 6.79
N ALA A 129 8.00 6.60 6.34
CA ALA A 129 8.16 5.69 5.20
C ALA A 129 7.53 4.30 5.47
N LEU A 130 7.66 3.78 6.69
CA LEU A 130 7.04 2.51 7.08
C LEU A 130 5.52 2.60 7.15
N GLU A 131 4.99 3.67 7.73
CA GLU A 131 3.55 3.89 7.79
C GLU A 131 2.94 4.14 6.40
N TYR A 132 3.66 4.86 5.54
CA TYR A 132 3.30 5.05 4.14
C TYR A 132 3.18 3.71 3.42
N ARG A 133 4.14 2.80 3.61
CA ARG A 133 4.09 1.43 3.05
C ARG A 133 2.84 0.69 3.45
N THR A 134 2.54 0.67 4.74
CA THR A 134 1.37 -0.06 5.23
C THR A 134 0.07 0.58 4.72
N THR A 135 0.00 1.90 4.72
CA THR A 135 -1.15 2.66 4.20
C THR A 135 -1.37 2.42 2.71
N TYR A 136 -0.30 2.39 1.92
CA TYR A 136 -0.34 2.08 0.50
C TYR A 136 -0.86 0.66 0.23
N THR A 137 -0.37 -0.35 0.97
CA THR A 137 -0.86 -1.72 0.80
C THR A 137 -2.35 -1.86 1.12
N LEU A 138 -2.82 -1.24 2.22
CA LEU A 138 -4.23 -1.20 2.57
C LEU A 138 -5.06 -0.55 1.46
N PHE A 139 -4.62 0.61 0.96
CA PHE A 139 -5.30 1.31 -0.13
C PHE A 139 -5.39 0.46 -1.40
N ILE A 140 -4.28 -0.15 -1.86
CA ILE A 140 -4.29 -1.00 -3.06
C ILE A 140 -5.19 -2.23 -2.86
N THR A 141 -5.15 -2.87 -1.69
CA THR A 141 -6.07 -3.99 -1.42
C THR A 141 -7.53 -3.55 -1.45
N ALA A 142 -7.84 -2.37 -0.91
CA ALA A 142 -9.19 -1.81 -0.94
C ALA A 142 -9.64 -1.46 -2.37
N VAL A 143 -8.76 -0.90 -3.20
CA VAL A 143 -9.02 -0.62 -4.62
C VAL A 143 -9.32 -1.91 -5.40
N VAL A 144 -8.59 -3.00 -5.13
CA VAL A 144 -8.86 -4.30 -5.76
C VAL A 144 -10.23 -4.83 -5.36
N LEU A 145 -10.57 -4.80 -4.06
CA LEU A 145 -11.90 -5.21 -3.58
C LEU A 145 -13.01 -4.31 -4.13
N TYR A 146 -12.74 -3.01 -4.28
CA TYR A 146 -13.67 -2.04 -4.89
C TYR A 146 -14.04 -2.46 -6.32
N PHE A 147 -13.04 -2.75 -7.17
CA PHE A 147 -13.31 -3.22 -8.52
C PHE A 147 -13.95 -4.61 -8.58
N LEU A 148 -13.64 -5.49 -7.63
CA LEU A 148 -14.29 -6.81 -7.53
C LEU A 148 -15.78 -6.68 -7.19
N PHE A 149 -16.17 -5.81 -6.26
CA PHE A 149 -17.59 -5.61 -5.94
C PHE A 149 -18.34 -5.03 -7.14
N ILE A 150 -17.76 -4.05 -7.85
CA ILE A 150 -18.40 -3.47 -9.05
C ILE A 150 -18.61 -4.53 -10.13
N MET A 151 -17.64 -5.42 -10.34
CA MET A 151 -17.81 -6.53 -11.28
C MET A 151 -18.98 -7.43 -10.91
N MET A 152 -19.14 -7.71 -9.62
CA MET A 152 -20.23 -8.55 -9.16
C MET A 152 -21.58 -7.83 -9.24
N TRP A 153 -21.61 -6.51 -8.99
CA TRP A 153 -22.79 -5.66 -9.22
C TRP A 153 -23.29 -5.78 -10.66
N ILE A 154 -22.40 -5.56 -11.64
CA ILE A 154 -22.73 -5.61 -13.07
C ILE A 154 -23.36 -6.95 -13.47
N THR A 155 -22.99 -8.05 -12.79
CA THR A 155 -23.57 -9.38 -13.04
C THR A 155 -24.88 -9.65 -12.31
N MET A 156 -25.19 -8.91 -11.25
CA MET A 156 -26.39 -9.13 -10.41
C MET A 156 -27.58 -8.26 -10.82
N ASP A 157 -27.35 -7.08 -11.40
CA ASP A 157 -28.36 -6.08 -11.76
C ASP A 157 -29.19 -6.46 -13.01
N TYR A 158 -29.39 -7.75 -13.28
CA TYR A 158 -30.12 -8.23 -14.45
C TYR A 158 -31.63 -8.24 -14.20
N ASP A 159 -32.38 -7.42 -14.93
CA ASP A 159 -33.84 -7.37 -14.86
C ASP A 159 -34.47 -8.19 -16.01
N PRO A 160 -35.15 -9.31 -15.71
CA PRO A 160 -35.72 -10.19 -16.73
C PRO A 160 -36.80 -9.51 -17.60
N ASP A 161 -37.42 -8.42 -17.14
CA ASP A 161 -38.51 -7.75 -17.86
C ASP A 161 -38.02 -7.02 -19.13
N TYR A 162 -36.74 -6.64 -19.17
CA TYR A 162 -36.14 -5.91 -20.28
C TYR A 162 -35.49 -6.81 -21.36
N GLY A 163 -35.49 -8.13 -21.15
CA GLY A 163 -35.13 -9.14 -22.12
C GLY A 163 -33.71 -9.00 -22.71
N TRP A 164 -33.56 -9.27 -24.02
CA TRP A 164 -32.26 -9.31 -24.70
C TRP A 164 -31.52 -7.95 -24.77
N LYS A 165 -32.25 -6.84 -24.62
CA LYS A 165 -31.66 -5.49 -24.67
C LYS A 165 -30.82 -5.23 -23.44
N ASP A 166 -31.33 -5.56 -22.27
CA ASP A 166 -30.63 -5.38 -21.00
C ASP A 166 -29.41 -6.31 -20.90
N ALA A 167 -29.59 -7.61 -21.24
CA ALA A 167 -28.50 -8.57 -21.31
C ALA A 167 -27.33 -8.09 -22.19
N SER A 168 -27.62 -7.44 -23.33
CA SER A 168 -26.58 -6.91 -24.22
C SER A 168 -25.78 -5.75 -23.61
N VAL A 169 -26.41 -4.92 -22.78
CA VAL A 169 -25.77 -3.80 -22.08
C VAL A 169 -24.86 -4.32 -20.96
N HIS A 170 -25.32 -5.30 -20.16
CA HIS A 170 -24.49 -5.91 -19.11
C HIS A 170 -23.27 -6.63 -19.67
N VAL A 171 -23.40 -7.36 -20.79
CA VAL A 171 -22.26 -8.01 -21.46
C VAL A 171 -21.25 -6.97 -21.99
N LEU A 172 -21.74 -5.86 -22.56
CA LEU A 172 -20.88 -4.76 -23.02
C LEU A 172 -20.16 -4.08 -21.84
N LEU A 173 -20.86 -3.82 -20.73
CA LEU A 173 -20.28 -3.26 -19.51
C LEU A 173 -19.22 -4.17 -18.90
N ALA A 174 -19.50 -5.48 -18.79
CA ALA A 174 -18.54 -6.45 -18.30
C ALA A 174 -17.28 -6.52 -19.19
N PHE A 175 -17.44 -6.51 -20.52
CA PHE A 175 -16.30 -6.54 -21.45
C PHE A 175 -15.46 -5.25 -21.38
N THR A 176 -16.11 -4.09 -21.34
CA THR A 176 -15.41 -2.79 -21.22
C THR A 176 -14.68 -2.67 -19.89
N PHE A 177 -15.25 -3.19 -18.80
CA PHE A 177 -14.60 -3.21 -17.50
C PHE A 177 -13.41 -4.19 -17.44
N LEU A 178 -13.54 -5.39 -18.03
CA LEU A 178 -12.40 -6.32 -18.17
C LEU A 178 -11.26 -5.71 -18.98
N HIS A 179 -11.58 -5.02 -20.07
CA HIS A 179 -10.60 -4.27 -20.86
C HIS A 179 -9.96 -3.14 -20.03
N PHE A 180 -10.74 -2.44 -19.20
CA PHE A 180 -10.23 -1.41 -18.29
C PHE A 180 -9.25 -1.99 -17.26
N ILE A 181 -9.57 -3.12 -16.60
CA ILE A 181 -8.65 -3.79 -15.67
C ILE A 181 -7.37 -4.21 -16.40
N TRP A 182 -7.50 -4.86 -17.56
CA TRP A 182 -6.37 -5.30 -18.36
C TRP A 182 -5.45 -4.13 -18.76
N SER A 183 -6.04 -3.04 -19.26
CA SER A 183 -5.34 -1.82 -19.64
C SER A 183 -4.63 -1.18 -18.44
N THR A 184 -5.27 -1.15 -17.28
CA THR A 184 -4.71 -0.61 -16.04
C THR A 184 -3.51 -1.44 -15.58
N LEU A 185 -3.64 -2.77 -15.52
CA LEU A 185 -2.54 -3.66 -15.13
C LEU A 185 -1.37 -3.58 -16.12
N SER A 186 -1.66 -3.47 -17.41
CA SER A 186 -0.65 -3.26 -18.45
C SER A 186 0.07 -1.91 -18.28
N SER A 187 -0.68 -0.85 -17.97
CA SER A 187 -0.15 0.49 -17.75
C SER A 187 0.72 0.57 -16.51
N VAL A 188 0.28 0.00 -15.38
CA VAL A 188 1.07 -0.12 -14.15
C VAL A 188 2.39 -0.85 -14.43
N LYS A 189 2.33 -1.98 -15.15
CA LYS A 189 3.53 -2.72 -15.55
C LYS A 189 4.46 -1.90 -16.43
N ARG A 190 3.92 -1.12 -17.37
CA ARG A 190 4.69 -0.24 -18.27
C ARG A 190 5.37 0.88 -17.50
N ILE A 191 4.62 1.55 -16.61
CA ILE A 191 5.11 2.63 -15.75
C ILE A 191 6.21 2.09 -14.85
N TRP A 192 5.96 0.99 -14.14
CA TRP A 192 6.94 0.38 -13.25
C TRP A 192 8.25 0.05 -13.97
N LYS A 193 8.19 -0.60 -15.14
CA LYS A 193 9.39 -0.90 -15.94
C LYS A 193 10.19 0.34 -16.35
N LYS A 194 9.53 1.49 -16.50
CA LYS A 194 10.18 2.74 -16.92
C LYS A 194 10.84 3.48 -15.76
N PHE A 195 10.26 3.40 -14.57
CA PHE A 195 10.73 4.11 -13.37
C PHE A 195 11.57 3.26 -12.42
N ARG A 196 11.75 1.96 -12.72
CA ARG A 196 12.60 1.08 -11.96
C ARG A 196 14.08 1.48 -12.07
N LEU A 197 14.67 1.87 -10.94
CA LEU A 197 16.11 2.00 -10.81
C LEU A 197 16.75 0.61 -10.73
N PRO A 198 17.86 0.37 -11.44
CA PRO A 198 18.65 -0.85 -11.25
C PRO A 198 19.04 -1.01 -9.78
N PRO A 199 18.93 -2.21 -9.19
CA PRO A 199 19.24 -2.42 -7.77
C PRO A 199 20.70 -2.12 -7.41
N GLU A 200 21.60 -2.13 -8.40
CA GLU A 200 23.00 -1.71 -8.23
C GLU A 200 23.18 -0.19 -8.10
N CYS A 201 22.17 0.60 -8.44
CA CYS A 201 22.18 2.06 -8.37
C CYS A 201 21.26 2.63 -7.27
N SER A 202 20.48 1.80 -6.58
CA SER A 202 19.57 2.26 -5.53
C SER A 202 20.32 2.52 -4.22
N VAL A 203 20.59 3.79 -3.91
CA VAL A 203 21.07 4.24 -2.59
C VAL A 203 19.94 5.04 -1.95
N ALA A 204 19.23 4.44 -0.99
CA ALA A 204 18.15 5.11 -0.29
C ALA A 204 18.59 5.50 1.12
N GLY A 205 18.65 6.82 1.36
CA GLY A 205 18.43 7.43 2.67
C GLY A 205 19.35 6.99 3.81
N ASN A 206 20.60 6.59 3.57
CA ASN A 206 21.59 6.52 4.64
C ASN A 206 22.90 7.09 4.10
N PHE A 207 23.18 8.34 4.45
CA PHE A 207 24.48 8.96 4.20
C PHE A 207 25.18 8.96 5.55
N ASP A 208 26.35 8.32 5.66
CA ASP A 208 27.14 8.45 6.86
C ASP A 208 27.55 9.92 7.02
N PRO A 209 27.75 10.43 8.25
CA PRO A 209 28.23 11.80 8.49
C PRO A 209 29.58 12.09 7.83
N ASP A 210 30.32 11.06 7.42
CA ASP A 210 31.57 11.13 6.66
C ASP A 210 31.36 11.29 5.14
N GLY A 211 30.11 11.34 4.66
CA GLY A 211 29.75 11.43 3.25
C GLY A 211 29.82 10.11 2.48
N THR A 212 30.13 9.00 3.14
CA THR A 212 30.04 7.67 2.54
C THR A 212 28.58 7.26 2.36
N ALA A 213 28.27 6.65 1.21
CA ALA A 213 26.98 6.00 1.02
C ALA A 213 26.87 4.87 2.05
N GLY A 214 25.96 5.03 3.01
CA GLY A 214 25.63 4.01 3.99
C GLY A 214 25.24 2.72 3.27
N THR A 215 25.53 1.58 3.91
CA THR A 215 25.39 0.20 3.40
C THR A 215 24.48 0.09 2.18
N SER A 216 25.07 0.09 0.98
CA SER A 216 24.35 -0.26 -0.25
C SER A 216 23.63 -1.58 0.00
N ILE A 217 22.33 -1.65 -0.25
CA ILE A 217 21.57 -2.92 -0.19
C ILE A 217 22.04 -3.78 -1.36
N ARG A 218 23.22 -4.39 -1.21
CA ARG A 218 23.92 -5.14 -2.26
C ARG A 218 23.33 -6.54 -2.46
N GLN A 219 22.40 -6.96 -1.58
CA GLN A 219 21.75 -8.26 -1.67
C GLN A 219 20.43 -8.14 -2.44
N ARG A 220 20.38 -8.79 -3.61
CA ARG A 220 19.11 -9.05 -4.32
C ARG A 220 18.16 -9.81 -3.39
N SER A 221 16.93 -9.31 -3.24
CA SER A 221 15.84 -10.06 -2.60
C SER A 221 15.69 -11.45 -3.22
N LYS A 222 15.40 -12.47 -2.40
CA LYS A 222 15.12 -13.84 -2.85
C LYS A 222 14.01 -13.87 -3.90
N GLU A 223 13.04 -12.98 -3.76
CA GLU A 223 11.89 -12.83 -4.67
C GLU A 223 12.34 -12.28 -6.03
N ALA A 224 13.31 -11.36 -6.06
CA ALA A 224 13.87 -10.83 -7.30
C ALA A 224 14.66 -11.91 -8.06
N ILE A 225 15.37 -12.79 -7.35
CA ILE A 225 16.07 -13.94 -7.93
C ILE A 225 15.06 -14.95 -8.49
N GLU A 226 13.97 -15.20 -7.75
CA GLU A 226 12.89 -16.08 -8.19
C GLU A 226 12.17 -15.54 -9.44
N LEU A 227 11.88 -14.25 -9.46
CA LEU A 227 11.29 -13.58 -10.62
C LEU A 227 12.20 -13.70 -11.86
N ASP A 228 13.51 -13.54 -11.69
CA ASP A 228 14.49 -13.67 -12.78
C ASP A 228 14.42 -15.08 -13.40
N ARG A 229 14.40 -16.12 -12.54
CA ARG A 229 14.24 -17.53 -12.97
C ARG A 229 12.92 -17.76 -13.72
N LEU A 230 11.82 -17.22 -13.21
CA LEU A 230 10.50 -17.37 -13.84
C LEU A 230 10.34 -16.53 -15.12
N SER A 231 11.11 -15.45 -15.26
CA SER A 231 11.11 -14.61 -16.46
C SER A 231 11.79 -15.30 -17.65
N VAL A 232 12.83 -16.11 -17.38
CA VAL A 232 13.53 -16.95 -18.36
C VAL A 232 12.62 -18.10 -18.81
N ASN A 233 11.97 -18.79 -17.87
CA ASN A 233 11.07 -19.91 -18.18
C ASN A 233 9.63 -19.42 -18.39
N LYS A 234 9.29 -19.07 -19.65
CA LYS A 234 7.97 -18.54 -20.02
C LYS A 234 6.85 -19.58 -20.10
N ARG A 235 6.61 -20.36 -19.04
CA ARG A 235 5.46 -21.29 -18.97
C ARG A 235 4.18 -20.53 -18.69
N TRP A 236 3.07 -20.83 -19.38
CA TRP A 236 1.77 -20.16 -19.13
C TRP A 236 1.36 -20.26 -17.66
N ARG A 237 1.46 -21.44 -17.04
CA ARG A 237 0.97 -21.71 -15.67
C ARG A 237 1.60 -20.82 -14.59
N ASP A 238 2.83 -20.34 -14.82
CA ASP A 238 3.54 -19.47 -13.87
C ASP A 238 3.22 -17.98 -14.07
N TRP A 239 2.31 -17.64 -14.99
CA TRP A 239 1.89 -16.27 -15.24
C TRP A 239 1.30 -15.55 -14.00
N PRO A 240 0.40 -16.15 -13.20
CA PRO A 240 -0.17 -15.49 -12.02
C PRO A 240 0.90 -15.24 -10.95
N ARG A 241 1.74 -16.24 -10.69
CA ARG A 241 2.83 -16.15 -9.72
C ARG A 241 3.85 -15.08 -10.10
N ARG A 242 4.17 -14.95 -11.38
CA ARG A 242 5.04 -13.86 -11.86
C ARG A 242 4.40 -12.51 -11.67
N GLN A 243 3.11 -12.37 -11.97
CA GLN A 243 2.43 -11.09 -11.81
C GLN A 243 2.35 -10.69 -10.34
N TYR A 244 2.15 -11.65 -9.43
CA TYR A 244 2.26 -11.44 -8.00
C TYR A 244 3.67 -10.99 -7.59
N LEU A 245 4.72 -11.70 -8.01
CA LEU A 245 6.11 -11.32 -7.71
C LEU A 245 6.47 -9.93 -8.27
N TYR A 246 6.00 -9.59 -9.47
CA TYR A 246 6.16 -8.23 -10.01
C TYR A 246 5.48 -7.19 -9.12
N LEU A 247 4.27 -7.46 -8.63
CA LEU A 247 3.56 -6.57 -7.73
C LEU A 247 4.28 -6.45 -6.38
N THR A 248 4.69 -7.56 -5.75
CA THR A 248 5.40 -7.55 -4.47
C THR A 248 6.71 -6.78 -4.55
N ILE A 249 7.54 -7.07 -5.56
CA ILE A 249 8.81 -6.37 -5.78
C ILE A 249 8.56 -4.90 -6.14
N ALA A 250 7.54 -4.60 -6.95
CA ALA A 250 7.17 -3.22 -7.26
C ALA A 250 6.74 -2.46 -6.00
N THR A 251 5.94 -3.07 -5.12
CA THR A 251 5.58 -2.47 -3.85
C THR A 251 6.79 -2.26 -2.96
N ASP A 252 7.72 -3.21 -2.89
CA ASP A 252 8.93 -3.06 -2.08
C ASP A 252 9.90 -2.00 -2.63
N GLU A 253 10.04 -1.90 -3.95
CA GLU A 253 10.90 -0.91 -4.62
C GLU A 253 10.30 0.51 -4.59
N ILE A 254 8.98 0.67 -4.82
CA ILE A 254 8.29 1.97 -4.77
C ILE A 254 8.27 2.53 -3.34
N LEU A 255 8.18 1.65 -2.34
CA LEU A 255 8.08 2.04 -0.93
C LEU A 255 9.47 2.24 -0.28
N GLY A 256 10.56 2.05 -1.03
CA GLY A 256 11.92 2.47 -0.69
C GLY A 256 12.63 1.72 0.44
N ILE A 257 11.90 0.98 1.29
CA ILE A 257 12.46 0.24 2.42
C ILE A 257 11.82 -1.15 2.48
N SER A 258 12.63 -2.20 2.30
CA SER A 258 12.18 -3.56 2.59
C SER A 258 11.88 -3.67 4.09
N SER A 259 10.71 -4.21 4.44
CA SER A 259 10.28 -4.36 5.84
C SER A 259 11.31 -5.12 6.68
N SER A 260 11.95 -6.12 6.09
CA SER A 260 13.04 -6.89 6.72
C SER A 260 14.27 -6.03 7.04
N THR A 261 14.68 -5.17 6.10
CA THR A 261 15.83 -4.27 6.29
C THR A 261 15.53 -3.18 7.32
N PHE A 262 14.26 -2.74 7.41
CA PHE A 262 13.83 -1.84 8.46
C PHE A 262 13.84 -2.51 9.83
N GLU A 263 13.29 -3.72 9.95
CA GLU A 263 13.18 -4.43 11.22
C GLU A 263 14.56 -4.78 11.80
N GLU A 264 15.52 -5.14 10.94
CA GLU A 264 16.92 -5.33 11.33
C GLU A 264 17.55 -4.03 11.83
N ARG A 265 17.29 -2.89 11.17
CA ARG A 265 17.78 -1.58 11.61
C ARG A 265 17.16 -1.15 12.94
N TYR A 266 15.85 -1.31 13.09
CA TYR A 266 15.16 -0.98 14.33
C TYR A 266 15.69 -1.83 15.49
N LYS A 267 15.88 -3.13 15.28
CA LYS A 267 16.52 -4.02 16.28
C LYS A 267 17.94 -3.58 16.60
N LYS A 268 18.71 -3.08 15.62
CA LYS A 268 20.06 -2.57 15.84
C LYS A 268 20.06 -1.26 16.65
N SER A 269 19.25 -0.28 16.27
CA SER A 269 19.12 1.00 16.99
C SER A 269 18.55 0.83 18.39
N ALA A 270 17.61 -0.09 18.60
CA ALA A 270 17.09 -0.43 19.92
C ALA A 270 18.19 -1.05 20.81
N LYS A 271 19.00 -1.98 20.27
CA LYS A 271 20.13 -2.56 20.98
C LYS A 271 21.22 -1.54 21.33
N GLU A 272 21.54 -0.62 20.43
CA GLU A 272 22.50 0.46 20.70
C GLU A 272 22.03 1.43 21.78
N LYS A 273 20.72 1.75 21.82
CA LYS A 273 20.15 2.57 22.90
C LYS A 273 20.21 1.86 24.26
N VAL A 274 19.91 0.56 24.31
CA VAL A 274 20.02 -0.25 25.53
C VAL A 274 21.48 -0.32 26.02
N GLY A 275 22.44 -0.55 25.10
CA GLY A 275 23.86 -0.60 25.46
C GLY A 275 24.44 0.73 25.94
N LYS A 276 23.99 1.88 25.40
CA LYS A 276 24.39 3.20 25.91
C LYS A 276 23.80 3.51 27.28
N GLN A 277 22.59 3.02 27.56
CA GLN A 277 21.90 3.25 28.82
C GLN A 277 22.56 2.46 29.97
N ASP A 278 22.98 1.21 29.71
CA ASP A 278 23.75 0.39 30.66
C ASP A 278 25.16 0.92 30.96
N HIS A 279 25.80 1.62 30.00
CA HIS A 279 27.09 2.27 30.27
C HIS A 279 26.95 3.55 31.09
N SER A 280 25.87 4.32 30.88
CA SER A 280 25.64 5.56 31.64
C SER A 280 25.31 5.33 33.12
N THR A 281 24.68 4.20 33.46
CA THR A 281 24.37 3.83 34.85
C THR A 281 25.58 3.36 35.63
N HIS A 282 26.62 2.84 34.97
CA HIS A 282 27.85 2.41 35.65
C HIS A 282 28.79 3.56 35.99
N ASP A 283 28.84 4.62 35.18
CA ASP A 283 29.71 5.79 35.42
C ASP A 283 29.14 6.76 36.48
N THR A 284 27.88 6.60 36.87
CA THR A 284 27.23 7.45 37.90
C THR A 284 27.41 6.90 39.33
N GLN A 285 28.06 5.74 39.52
CA GLN A 285 28.31 5.13 40.83
C GLN A 285 29.73 5.37 41.39
N THR A 286 30.57 6.14 40.69
CA THR A 286 31.88 6.56 41.19
C THR A 286 31.92 8.07 41.43
N HIS A 287 31.19 8.54 42.44
CA HIS A 287 31.46 9.80 43.13
C HIS A 287 30.90 9.76 44.55
#